data_AF-A0A955H899-F1
#
_entry.id   AF-A0A955H899-F1
#
_cell.length_a   1.000
_cell.length_b   1.000
_cell.length_c   1.000
_cell.angle_alpha   90.00
_cell.angle_beta   90.00
_cell.angle_gamma   90.00
#
_symmetry.space_group_name_H-M   'P 1'
#
loop_
_entity.id
_entity.type
_entity.pdbx_description
1 polymer ?
#
loop_
_entity_poly.entity_id
_entity_poly.type
_entity_poly.pdbx_seq_one_letter_code
_entity_poly.pdbx_strand_id
1 'polypeptide(L)'
;GEMEVWALLGYGAAYTLREMLTIKSDDIVGRSAAFDAIVRGEQISHPHTPAAFNVLLNQLRGLALDVKLEKEEVRRNYENA
;
A
#
# COMPACT_ATOMS: atom_id res chain seq x y z
N GLY A 1 0.08 5.73 -15.55
CA GLY A 1 0.41 7.13 -15.25
C GLY A 1 -0.72 7.77 -14.47
N GLU A 2 -0.66 9.08 -14.24
CA GLU A 2 -1.66 9.82 -13.46
C GLU A 2 -3.07 9.73 -14.08
N MET A 3 -3.17 9.86 -15.40
CA MET A 3 -4.44 9.77 -16.12
C MET A 3 -5.09 8.37 -15.99
N GLU A 4 -4.29 7.30 -16.02
CA GLU A 4 -4.80 5.93 -15.84
C GLU A 4 -5.21 5.66 -14.38
N VAL A 5 -4.53 6.27 -13.42
CA VAL A 5 -4.94 6.22 -11.99
C VAL A 5 -6.32 6.86 -11.83
N TRP A 6 -6.58 8.01 -12.45
CA TRP A 6 -7.90 8.64 -12.42
C TRP A 6 -8.98 7.77 -13.07
N ALA A 7 -8.66 7.11 -14.18
CA ALA A 7 -9.59 6.19 -14.82
C ALA A 7 -10.00 5.06 -13.85
N LEU A 8 -9.02 4.40 -13.20
CA LEU A 8 -9.30 3.32 -12.25
C LEU A 8 -10.07 3.80 -11.01
N LEU A 9 -9.75 5.01 -10.51
CA LEU A 9 -10.49 5.64 -9.41
C LEU A 9 -11.94 5.93 -9.80
N GLY A 10 -12.17 6.50 -10.98
CA GLY A 10 -13.51 6.81 -11.49
C GLY A 10 -14.40 5.58 -11.65
N TYR A 11 -13.81 4.43 -11.99
CA TYR A 11 -14.51 3.14 -12.02
C TYR A 11 -14.75 2.51 -10.64
N GLY A 12 -14.17 3.05 -9.57
CA GLY A 12 -14.22 2.43 -8.24
C GLY A 12 -13.39 1.14 -8.13
N ALA A 13 -12.41 0.94 -9.02
CA ALA A 13 -11.58 -0.27 -9.10
C ALA A 13 -10.44 -0.26 -8.05
N ALA A 14 -10.80 -0.14 -6.77
CA ALA A 14 -9.87 0.05 -5.66
C ALA A 14 -8.80 -1.05 -5.56
N TYR A 15 -9.19 -2.32 -5.72
CA TYR A 15 -8.26 -3.45 -5.66
C TYR A 15 -7.29 -3.47 -6.83
N THR A 16 -7.77 -3.23 -8.05
CA THR A 16 -6.93 -3.16 -9.25
C THR A 16 -5.94 -2.00 -9.17
N LEU A 17 -6.39 -0.83 -8.73
CA LEU A 17 -5.51 0.32 -8.53
C LEU A 17 -4.43 0.03 -7.48
N ARG A 18 -4.82 -0.53 -6.33
CA ARG A 18 -3.87 -0.93 -5.28
C ARG A 18 -2.85 -1.93 -5.83
N GLU A 19 -3.30 -2.92 -6.60
CA GLU A 19 -2.43 -3.92 -7.22
C GLU A 19 -1.38 -3.29 -8.15
N MET A 20 -1.81 -2.33 -9.00
CA MET A 20 -0.93 -1.57 -9.89
C MET A 20 0.12 -0.76 -9.14
N LEU A 21 -0.24 -0.16 -8.00
CA LEU A 21 0.64 0.69 -7.20
C LEU A 21 1.53 -0.09 -6.21
N THR A 22 1.34 -1.40 -6.06
CA THR A 22 2.04 -2.22 -5.05
C THR A 22 2.74 -3.40 -5.71
N ILE A 23 2.12 -4.58 -5.70
CA ILE A 23 2.74 -5.84 -6.12
C ILE A 23 3.12 -5.87 -7.61
N LYS A 24 2.50 -5.03 -8.46
CA LYS A 24 2.89 -4.91 -9.88
C LYS A 24 3.91 -3.79 -10.15
N SER A 25 4.30 -3.02 -9.14
CA SER A 25 5.22 -1.89 -9.28
C SER A 25 6.41 -2.05 -8.33
N ASP A 26 6.27 -1.61 -7.08
CA ASP A 26 7.40 -1.32 -6.18
C ASP A 26 7.22 -1.84 -4.73
N ASP A 27 6.25 -2.71 -4.49
CA ASP A 27 6.26 -3.58 -3.30
C ASP A 27 7.20 -4.77 -3.52
N ILE A 28 8.43 -4.67 -2.98
CA ILE A 28 9.49 -5.66 -3.19
C ILE A 28 9.09 -7.05 -2.66
N VAL A 29 8.55 -7.10 -1.43
CA VAL A 29 8.21 -8.37 -0.77
C VAL A 29 6.93 -8.93 -1.39
N GLY A 30 5.92 -8.09 -1.58
CA GLY A 30 4.64 -8.50 -2.15
C GLY A 30 4.74 -8.95 -3.61
N ARG A 31 5.64 -8.35 -4.41
CA ARG A 31 5.84 -8.79 -5.81
C ARG A 31 6.43 -10.19 -5.91
N SER A 32 7.44 -10.51 -5.09
CA SER A 32 8.01 -11.87 -5.05
C SER A 32 6.99 -12.89 -4.56
N ALA A 33 6.26 -12.58 -3.49
CA ALA A 33 5.20 -13.44 -2.98
C ALA A 33 4.07 -13.63 -4.01
N ALA A 34 3.70 -12.58 -4.74
CA ALA A 34 2.70 -12.67 -5.81
C ALA A 34 3.17 -13.56 -6.96
N PHE A 35 4.46 -13.48 -7.35
CA PHE A 35 5.03 -14.37 -8.36
C PHE A 35 4.97 -15.84 -7.92
N ASP A 36 5.40 -16.13 -6.69
CA ASP A 36 5.37 -17.49 -6.15
C ASP A 36 3.93 -18.03 -6.07
N ALA A 37 2.98 -17.20 -5.65
CA ALA A 37 1.57 -17.57 -5.58
C ALA A 37 1.01 -17.89 -6.97
N ILE A 38 1.34 -17.10 -8.00
CA ILE A 38 0.94 -17.37 -9.39
C ILE A 38 1.50 -18.71 -9.88
N VAL A 39 2.79 -18.99 -9.61
CA VAL A 39 3.44 -20.25 -10.01
C VAL A 39 2.81 -21.46 -9.31
N ARG A 40 2.39 -21.30 -8.05
CA ARG A 40 1.78 -22.37 -7.23
C ARG A 40 0.27 -22.50 -7.40
N GLY A 41 -0.38 -21.56 -8.09
CA GLY A 41 -1.85 -21.49 -8.17
C GLY A 41 -2.51 -21.13 -6.83
N GLU A 42 -1.77 -20.49 -5.93
CA GLU A 42 -2.26 -20.04 -4.62
C GLU A 42 -2.85 -18.63 -4.70
N GLN A 43 -3.59 -18.22 -3.68
CA GLN A 43 -4.10 -16.84 -3.62
C GLN A 43 -2.97 -15.86 -3.32
N ILE A 44 -2.99 -14.73 -4.03
CA ILE A 44 -2.05 -13.62 -3.82
C ILE A 44 -2.32 -12.98 -2.46
N SER A 45 -1.26 -12.81 -1.67
CA SER A 45 -1.32 -12.21 -0.34
C SER A 45 -1.61 -10.71 -0.38
N HIS A 46 -1.91 -10.13 0.79
CA HIS A 46 -2.16 -8.70 0.90
C HIS A 46 -0.88 -7.88 0.64
N PRO A 47 -0.97 -6.78 -0.12
CA PRO A 47 0.17 -5.93 -0.43
C PRO A 47 0.71 -5.21 0.81
N HIS A 48 2.01 -4.92 0.79
CA HIS A 48 2.71 -4.12 1.78
C HIS A 48 2.86 -2.66 1.32
N THR A 49 3.50 -1.85 2.16
CA THR A 49 3.82 -0.45 1.84
C THR A 49 4.76 -0.36 0.64
N PRO A 50 4.46 0.44 -0.39
CA PRO A 50 5.35 0.66 -1.53
C PRO A 50 6.72 1.20 -1.11
N ALA A 51 7.79 0.76 -1.77
CA ALA A 51 9.13 1.25 -1.49
C ALA A 51 9.26 2.76 -1.78
N ALA A 52 8.56 3.29 -2.79
CA ALA A 52 8.56 4.71 -3.11
C ALA A 52 8.06 5.59 -1.95
N PHE A 53 7.15 5.10 -1.13
CA PHE A 53 6.67 5.83 0.05
C PHE A 53 7.76 6.01 1.11
N ASN A 54 8.59 4.98 1.32
CA ASN A 54 9.73 5.08 2.24
C ASN A 54 10.80 6.05 1.71
N VAL A 55 11.02 6.06 0.39
CA VAL A 55 11.91 7.03 -0.26
C VAL A 55 11.40 8.46 -0.05
N LEU A 56 10.09 8.69 -0.24
CA LEU A 56 9.46 9.98 0.03
C LEU A 56 9.70 10.45 1.47
N LEU A 57 9.48 9.58 2.47
CA LEU A 57 9.73 9.93 3.87
C LEU A 57 11.19 10.32 4.12
N ASN A 58 12.13 9.61 3.52
CA ASN A 58 13.56 9.92 3.66
C ASN A 58 13.93 11.24 2.96
N GLN A 59 13.32 11.55 1.82
CA GLN A 59 13.50 12.84 1.14
C GLN A 59 12.99 14.01 1.99
N LEU A 60 11.83 13.86 2.63
CA LEU A 60 11.29 14.87 3.55
C LEU A 60 12.19 15.06 4.78
N ARG A 61 12.71 13.97 5.37
CA ARG A 61 13.68 14.05 6.47
C ARG A 61 14.96 14.77 6.08
N GLY A 62 15.42 14.61 4.84
CA GLY A 62 16.56 15.36 4.29
C GLY A 62 16.33 16.88 4.26
N LEU A 63 15.07 17.33 4.23
CA LEU A 63 14.65 18.73 4.32
C LEU A 63 14.34 19.19 5.75
N ALA A 64 14.76 18.42 6.76
CA ALA A 64 14.43 18.63 8.17
C ALA A 64 12.92 18.59 8.49
N LEU A 65 12.12 17.90 7.65
CA LEU A 65 10.71 17.62 7.90
C LEU A 65 10.56 16.20 8.44
N ASP A 66 10.29 16.06 9.75
CA ASP A 66 10.06 14.75 10.36
C ASP A 66 8.57 14.37 10.30
N VAL A 67 8.25 13.38 9.47
CA VAL A 67 6.91 12.81 9.33
C VAL A 67 6.86 11.47 10.05
N LYS A 68 5.90 11.33 10.96
CA LYS A 68 5.62 10.09 11.71
C LYS A 68 4.27 9.52 11.33
N LEU A 69 4.19 8.19 11.25
CA LEU A 69 2.95 7.47 11.00
C LEU A 69 2.29 7.18 12.34
N GLU A 70 1.15 7.82 12.59
CA GLU A 70 0.33 7.56 13.77
C GLU A 70 -0.58 6.36 13.52
N LYS A 71 -0.77 5.52 14.54
CA LYS A 71 -1.79 4.47 14.53
C LYS A 71 -3.00 5.00 15.30
N GLU A 72 -4.19 4.88 14.73
CA GLU A 72 -5.40 5.10 15.53
C GLU A 72 -5.52 3.97 16.56
N GLU A 73 -5.39 4.31 17.84
CA GLU A 73 -5.86 3.46 18.92
C GLU A 73 -7.38 3.51 18.94
N VAL A 74 -8.03 2.46 18.42
CA VAL A 74 -9.48 2.29 18.54
C VAL A 74 -9.83 2.15 20.03
N ARG A 75 -10.24 3.25 20.66
CA ARG A 75 -10.81 3.25 22.01
C ARG A 75 -12.10 2.45 22.00
N ARG A 76 -12.02 1.17 22.37
CA ARG A 76 -13.20 0.35 22.69
C ARG A 76 -13.81 0.86 24.00
N ASN A 77 -14.70 1.84 23.90
CA ASN A 77 -15.59 2.18 25.01
C ASN A 77 -16.67 1.08 25.11
N TYR A 78 -16.34 -0.04 25.75
CA TYR A 78 -17.30 -0.98 26.32
C TYR A 78 -17.28 -0.83 27.84
N GLU A 79 -17.65 0.35 28.33
CA GLU A 79 -18.07 0.54 29.71
C GLU A 79 -19.28 1.46 29.67
N ASN A 80 -20.45 0.83 29.61
CA ASN A 80 -21.69 1.18 30.31
C ASN A 80 -22.70 0.11 29.92
N ALA A 81 -22.55 -1.03 30.60
CA ALA A 81 -23.62 -1.99 30.83
C ALA A 81 -24.79 -1.33 31.58
#